data_AF-A0A4P6JSP1-F1
#
_entry.id   AF-A0A4P6JSP1-F1
#
_cell.length_a   1.000
_cell.length_b   1.000
_cell.length_c   1.000
_cell.angle_alpha   90.00
_cell.angle_beta   90.00
_cell.angle_gamma   90.00
#
_symmetry.space_group_name_H-M   'P 1'
#
loop_
_entity.id
_entity.type
_entity.pdbx_description
1 polymer ?
#
loop_
_entity_poly.entity_id
_entity_poly.type
_entity_poly.pdbx_seq_one_letter_code
_entity_poly.pdbx_strand_id
1 'polypeptide(L)'
;MYVGQMWVRSLREAGLSMANNKRGPEPGSQKAKHGGQAVREKYGPEFYSKIGKKGGETVREKRGPQFYAEIGKKGGESTKRQQGSEFYSKIGKKGGERGRVVPQNKE
;
A
#
# COMPACT_ATOMS: atom_id res chain seq x y z
N MET A 1 54.66 32.72 -37.59
CA MET A 1 53.70 33.54 -36.80
C MET A 1 53.33 32.75 -35.55
N TYR A 2 53.48 33.41 -34.40
CA TYR A 2 53.00 33.13 -33.04
C TYR A 2 52.49 31.73 -32.65
N VAL A 3 53.19 31.15 -31.68
CA VAL A 3 52.74 30.15 -30.69
C VAL A 3 51.59 30.69 -29.83
N GLY A 4 50.60 29.84 -29.52
CA GLY A 4 49.48 30.19 -28.65
C GLY A 4 48.73 28.98 -28.06
N GLN A 5 49.28 28.44 -26.98
CA GLN A 5 48.63 27.87 -25.77
C GLN A 5 47.22 27.23 -25.91
N MET A 6 47.12 25.91 -25.64
CA MET A 6 46.52 25.32 -24.42
C MET A 6 45.03 25.66 -24.16
N TRP A 7 44.16 24.64 -24.14
CA TRP A 7 43.47 24.18 -22.92
C TRP A 7 42.47 23.05 -23.25
N VAL A 8 42.66 21.92 -22.59
CA VAL A 8 41.72 20.80 -22.48
C VAL A 8 40.44 21.27 -21.78
N ARG A 9 39.28 21.02 -22.37
CA ARG A 9 37.97 20.94 -21.67
C ARG A 9 37.25 19.71 -22.22
N SER A 10 37.36 18.54 -21.58
CA SER A 10 36.72 18.19 -20.31
C SER A 10 35.20 18.30 -20.37
N LEU A 11 34.56 17.13 -20.28
CA LEU A 11 33.17 16.86 -19.93
C LEU A 11 32.04 17.46 -20.80
N ARG A 12 31.34 16.54 -21.49
CA ARG A 12 29.87 16.52 -21.45
C ARG A 12 29.34 15.09 -21.54
N GLU A 13 29.64 14.29 -20.51
CA GLU A 13 28.66 13.33 -20.00
C GLU A 13 27.56 14.16 -19.32
N ALA A 14 26.41 14.32 -19.96
CA ALA A 14 25.18 14.79 -19.30
C ALA A 14 23.98 14.57 -20.22
N GLY A 15 23.47 13.34 -20.24
CA GLY A 15 22.23 13.00 -20.92
C GLY A 15 21.40 11.92 -20.23
N LEU A 16 21.77 11.49 -19.01
CA LEU A 16 20.90 10.66 -18.19
C LEU A 16 19.94 11.57 -17.44
N SER A 17 18.69 11.60 -17.92
CA SER A 17 17.59 12.32 -17.28
C SER A 17 17.47 11.87 -15.82
N MET A 18 17.80 12.77 -14.89
CA MET A 18 17.40 12.62 -13.49
C MET A 18 15.88 12.77 -13.43
N ALA A 19 15.15 11.65 -13.58
CA ALA A 19 13.76 11.59 -13.19
C ALA A 19 13.71 12.00 -11.70
N ASN A 20 13.08 13.14 -11.43
CA ASN A 20 12.95 13.70 -10.08
C ASN A 20 11.97 12.83 -9.27
N ASN A 21 12.43 11.63 -8.91
CA ASN A 21 11.71 10.65 -8.14
C ASN A 21 11.80 11.05 -6.68
N LYS A 22 11.04 12.08 -6.30
CA LYS A 22 10.80 12.41 -4.90
C LYS A 22 9.91 11.32 -4.29
N ARG A 23 10.47 10.10 -4.14
CA ARG A 23 9.85 9.05 -3.35
C ARG A 23 9.63 9.62 -1.94
N GLY A 24 8.45 9.34 -1.40
CA GLY A 24 8.15 9.67 -0.02
C GLY A 24 9.15 9.02 0.95
N PRO A 25 9.07 9.38 2.23
CA PRO A 25 9.88 8.70 3.25
C PRO A 25 9.69 7.19 3.18
N GLU A 26 10.74 6.43 3.48
CA GLU A 26 10.70 4.98 3.38
C GLU A 26 9.53 4.39 4.19
N PRO A 27 8.79 3.40 3.64
CA PRO A 27 7.70 2.74 4.36
C PRO A 27 8.18 2.24 5.73
N GLY A 28 7.45 2.57 6.77
CA GLY A 28 7.79 2.19 8.15
C GLY A 28 8.81 3.09 8.85
N SER A 29 9.47 4.02 8.14
CA SER A 29 10.36 5.01 8.75
C SER A 29 9.60 5.96 9.70
N GLN A 30 10.33 6.57 10.63
CA GLN A 30 9.75 7.57 11.53
C GLN A 30 9.13 8.74 10.76
N LYS A 31 9.77 9.21 9.69
CA LYS A 31 9.25 10.29 8.85
C LYS A 31 7.93 9.91 8.15
N ALA A 32 7.78 8.65 7.73
CA ALA A 32 6.51 8.16 7.18
C ALA A 32 5.42 8.09 8.26
N LYS A 33 5.75 7.63 9.47
CA LYS A 33 4.82 7.57 10.62
C LYS A 33 4.34 8.96 11.02
N HIS A 34 5.26 9.92 11.17
CA HIS A 34 4.93 11.30 11.52
C HIS A 34 4.06 11.96 10.44
N GLY A 35 4.40 11.76 9.16
CA GLY A 35 3.56 12.26 8.06
C GLY A 35 2.15 11.68 8.08
N GLY A 36 2.01 10.38 8.34
CA GLY A 36 0.71 9.73 8.49
C GLY A 36 -0.09 10.25 9.69
N GLN A 37 0.56 10.48 10.82
CA GLN A 37 -0.08 11.03 12.03
C GLN A 37 -0.56 12.48 11.81
N ALA A 38 0.26 13.33 11.20
CA ALA A 38 -0.11 14.72 10.89
C ALA A 38 -1.34 14.80 9.97
N VAL A 39 -1.43 13.91 8.97
CA VAL A 39 -2.62 13.82 8.09
C VAL A 39 -3.84 13.35 8.89
N ARG A 40 -3.66 12.41 9.82
CA ARG A 40 -4.74 11.89 10.65
C ARG A 40 -5.31 12.95 11.60
N GLU A 41 -4.46 13.71 12.27
CA GLU A 41 -4.89 14.82 13.13
C GLU A 41 -5.63 15.90 12.33
N LYS A 42 -5.17 16.20 11.11
CA LYS A 42 -5.76 17.26 10.30
C LYS A 42 -7.13 16.92 9.70
N TYR A 43 -7.32 15.69 9.23
CA TYR A 43 -8.49 15.33 8.42
C TYR A 43 -9.40 14.26 9.04
N GLY A 44 -8.96 13.59 10.09
CA GLY A 44 -9.78 12.61 10.81
C GLY A 44 -10.11 11.34 10.02
N PRO A 45 -10.99 10.47 10.57
CA PRO A 45 -11.30 9.16 10.02
C PRO A 45 -12.03 9.22 8.66
N GLU A 46 -12.91 10.20 8.46
CA GLU A 46 -13.70 10.34 7.23
C GLU A 46 -12.84 10.52 5.98
N PHE A 47 -11.70 11.20 6.11
CA PHE A 47 -10.75 11.35 5.03
C PHE A 47 -10.18 10.01 4.57
N TYR A 48 -9.79 9.14 5.50
CA TYR A 48 -9.27 7.81 5.17
C TYR A 48 -10.34 6.92 4.55
N SER A 49 -11.57 7.00 5.04
CA SER A 49 -12.71 6.29 4.45
C SER A 49 -12.91 6.70 2.98
N LYS A 50 -12.89 8.01 2.69
CA LYS A 50 -13.08 8.55 1.35
C LYS A 50 -11.96 8.15 0.38
N ILE A 51 -10.70 8.32 0.78
CA ILE A 51 -9.56 7.95 -0.08
C ILE A 51 -9.46 6.43 -0.26
N GLY A 52 -9.79 5.66 0.78
CA GLY A 52 -9.82 4.20 0.72
C GLY A 52 -10.88 3.70 -0.24
N LYS A 53 -12.10 4.26 -0.17
CA LYS A 53 -13.19 3.95 -1.11
C LYS A 53 -12.78 4.27 -2.56
N LYS A 54 -12.29 5.49 -2.81
CA LYS A 54 -11.85 5.91 -4.14
C LYS A 54 -10.73 5.02 -4.70
N GLY A 55 -9.77 4.66 -3.86
CA GLY A 55 -8.69 3.75 -4.24
C GLY A 55 -9.21 2.35 -4.58
N GLY A 56 -10.12 1.81 -3.78
CA GLY A 56 -10.77 0.52 -4.01
C GLY A 56 -11.59 0.50 -5.31
N GLU A 57 -12.39 1.54 -5.56
CA GLU A 57 -13.17 1.69 -6.80
C GLU A 57 -12.24 1.72 -8.02
N THR A 58 -11.16 2.51 -7.97
CA THR A 58 -10.18 2.58 -9.06
C THR A 58 -9.53 1.22 -9.36
N VAL A 59 -9.19 0.46 -8.31
CA VAL A 59 -8.60 -0.88 -8.47
C VAL A 59 -9.62 -1.85 -9.06
N ARG A 60 -10.87 -1.80 -8.58
CA ARG A 60 -11.97 -2.62 -9.10
C ARG A 60 -12.22 -2.37 -10.58
N GLU A 61 -12.28 -1.12 -10.99
CA GLU A 61 -12.47 -0.73 -12.39
C GLU A 61 -11.31 -1.22 -13.28
N LYS A 62 -10.07 -1.07 -12.82
CA LYS A 62 -8.87 -1.41 -13.62
C LYS A 62 -8.56 -2.90 -13.69
N ARG A 63 -8.81 -3.64 -12.60
CA ARG A 63 -8.30 -5.01 -12.41
C ARG A 63 -9.41 -6.06 -12.42
N GLY A 64 -10.67 -5.64 -12.26
CA GLY A 64 -11.81 -6.53 -12.33
C GLY A 64 -11.87 -7.58 -11.19
N PRO A 65 -12.83 -8.51 -11.26
CA PRO A 65 -13.10 -9.47 -10.18
C PRO A 65 -12.00 -10.52 -10.01
N GLN A 66 -11.29 -10.90 -11.10
CA GLN A 66 -10.22 -11.90 -11.06
C GLN A 66 -9.08 -11.48 -10.13
N PHE A 67 -8.72 -10.21 -10.12
CA PHE A 67 -7.69 -9.67 -9.23
C PHE A 67 -8.00 -9.88 -7.75
N TYR A 68 -9.27 -9.70 -7.35
CA TYR A 68 -9.68 -9.95 -5.96
C TYR A 68 -9.62 -11.43 -5.59
N ALA A 69 -9.98 -12.31 -6.53
CA ALA A 69 -9.86 -13.75 -6.34
C ALA A 69 -8.39 -14.18 -6.16
N GLU A 70 -7.48 -13.63 -6.97
CA GLU A 70 -6.04 -13.92 -6.89
C GLU A 70 -5.42 -13.42 -5.58
N ILE A 71 -5.66 -12.16 -5.19
CA ILE A 71 -5.13 -11.63 -3.92
C ILE A 71 -5.73 -12.37 -2.71
N GLY A 72 -7.00 -12.77 -2.80
CA GLY A 72 -7.67 -13.57 -1.78
C GLY A 72 -7.04 -14.95 -1.65
N LYS A 73 -6.81 -15.64 -2.78
CA LYS A 73 -6.11 -16.93 -2.82
C LYS A 73 -4.70 -16.82 -2.24
N LYS A 74 -3.92 -15.84 -2.67
CA LYS A 74 -2.55 -15.60 -2.17
C LYS A 74 -2.52 -15.30 -0.67
N GLY A 75 -3.48 -14.51 -0.17
CA GLY A 75 -3.65 -14.26 1.26
C GLY A 75 -3.96 -15.54 2.03
N GLY A 76 -4.92 -16.33 1.55
CA GLY A 76 -5.29 -17.61 2.14
C GLY A 76 -4.16 -18.62 2.16
N GLU A 77 -3.37 -18.73 1.08
CA GLU A 77 -2.19 -19.59 1.01
C GLU A 77 -1.09 -19.15 1.98
N SER A 78 -0.85 -17.84 2.12
CA SER A 78 0.10 -17.31 3.10
C SER A 78 -0.34 -17.65 4.52
N THR A 79 -1.62 -17.46 4.83
CA THR A 79 -2.18 -17.82 6.14
C THR A 79 -2.07 -19.32 6.38
N LYS A 80 -2.40 -20.16 5.39
CA LYS A 80 -2.30 -21.63 5.50
C LYS A 80 -0.87 -22.10 5.77
N ARG A 81 0.13 -21.45 5.17
CA ARG A 81 1.55 -21.77 5.41
C ARG A 81 2.03 -21.35 6.80
N GLN A 82 1.51 -20.24 7.33
CA GLN A 82 1.95 -19.69 8.61
C GLN A 82 1.16 -20.21 9.80
N GLN A 83 -0.06 -20.68 9.58
CA GLN A 83 -1.02 -21.00 10.63
C GLN A 83 -1.42 -22.47 10.59
N GLY A 84 -1.29 -23.15 11.74
CA GLY A 84 -1.68 -24.55 11.91
C GLY A 84 -3.19 -24.76 12.05
N SER A 85 -3.59 -26.00 12.34
CA SER A 85 -5.00 -26.42 12.51
C SER A 85 -5.78 -25.58 13.54
N GLU A 86 -5.14 -25.17 14.63
CA GLU A 86 -5.76 -24.36 15.70
C GLU A 86 -6.30 -23.02 15.20
N PHE A 87 -5.64 -22.39 14.23
CA PHE A 87 -6.10 -21.14 13.64
C PHE A 87 -7.42 -21.32 12.91
N TYR A 88 -7.54 -22.39 12.11
CA TYR A 88 -8.76 -22.70 11.36
C TYR A 88 -9.93 -23.08 12.28
N SER A 89 -9.65 -23.83 13.36
CA SER A 89 -10.63 -24.13 14.40
C SER A 89 -11.15 -22.86 15.08
N LYS A 90 -10.26 -21.92 15.42
CA LYS A 90 -10.63 -20.66 16.08
C LYS A 90 -11.45 -19.73 15.18
N ILE A 91 -11.05 -19.55 13.91
CA ILE A 91 -11.84 -18.73 12.97
C ILE A 91 -13.19 -19.38 12.63
N GLY A 92 -13.23 -20.72 12.56
CA GLY A 92 -14.47 -21.47 12.32
C GLY A 92 -15.47 -21.29 13.47
N LYS A 93 -15.02 -21.43 14.73
CA LYS A 93 -15.83 -21.12 15.91
C LYS A 93 -16.36 -19.69 15.88
N LYS A 94 -15.48 -18.70 15.65
CA LYS A 94 -15.85 -17.28 15.60
C LYS A 94 -16.83 -16.97 14.46
N GLY A 95 -16.72 -17.64 13.32
CA GLY A 95 -17.66 -17.53 12.20
C GLY A 95 -19.02 -18.13 12.53
N GLY A 96 -19.03 -19.32 13.11
CA GLY A 96 -20.23 -20.02 13.55
C GLY A 96 -20.98 -19.29 14.66
N GLU A 97 -20.27 -18.66 15.60
CA GLU A 97 -20.87 -17.82 16.65
C GLU A 97 -21.58 -16.61 16.04
N ARG A 98 -20.95 -15.89 15.10
CA ARG A 98 -21.59 -14.75 14.42
C ARG A 98 -22.81 -15.15 13.58
N GLY A 99 -22.77 -16.32 12.93
CA GLY A 99 -23.92 -16.86 12.23
C GLY A 99 -25.04 -17.31 13.17
N ARG A 100 -24.71 -17.64 14.42
CA ARG A 100 -25.65 -18.02 15.48
C ARG A 100 -26.18 -16.86 16.31
N VAL A 101 -25.59 -15.67 16.22
CA VAL A 101 -26.18 -14.45 16.80
C VAL A 101 -27.43 -14.14 15.98
N VAL A 102 -28.54 -14.76 16.39
CA VAL A 102 -29.88 -14.32 16.01
C VAL A 102 -29.96 -12.85 16.40
N PRO A 103 -30.37 -11.92 15.50
CA PRO A 103 -30.51 -10.53 15.86
C PRO A 103 -31.55 -10.43 16.98
N GLN A 104 -31.09 -10.32 18.22
CA GLN A 104 -31.90 -9.81 19.31
C GLN A 104 -32.10 -8.32 19.01
N ASN A 105 -33.35 -7.87 19.08
CA ASN A 105 -33.84 -6.50 18.84
C ASN A 105 -34.39 -6.26 17.43
N LYS A 106 -35.62 -6.73 17.21
CA LYS A 106 -36.63 -6.00 16.45
C LYS A 106 -37.85 -5.82 17.36
N GLU A 107 -37.86 -4.73 18.12
CA GLU A 107 -39.08 -4.09 18.65
C GLU A 107 -39.13 -2.67 18.07
#